data_AF-K1SBI5-F1
#
_entry.id   AF-K1SBI5-F1
#
_cell.length_a   1.000
_cell.length_b   1.000
_cell.length_c   1.000
_cell.angle_alpha   90.00
_cell.angle_beta   90.00
_cell.angle_gamma   90.00
#
_symmetry.space_group_name_H-M   'P 1'
#
loop_
_entity.id
_entity.type
_entity.pdbx_description
1 polymer ?
#
loop_
_entity_poly.entity_id
_entity_poly.type
_entity_poly.pdbx_seq_one_letter_code
_entity_poly.pdbx_strand_id
1 'polypeptide(L)'
;HFNTTTGYGYNDLGRETLEKVYADVFHTEDALVRPQITCGTHALALALSANLRPNDKLVYISGKPYDTLEEVIGIRPSNGSLAEYGVKYDQVDLLENGEFDFEGIKEKITNDVKVVGIQRSKGYATRPTLSVEKIGQAIKAVKEINPNIIVMVDNCYGEFVEEIEPSDVGADMIVGSLNKKSGWRACSYWWIYLWNKNKCIENCSYRLTTPGLGKEVGANLGVMSSFY
;
A
#
# COMPACT_ATOMS: atom_id res chain seq x y z
N HIS A 1 -7.19 -21.23 14.72
CA HIS A 1 -6.70 -20.34 13.64
C HIS A 1 -6.22 -21.09 12.41
N PHE A 2 -5.50 -22.22 12.52
CA PHE A 2 -4.98 -22.98 11.37
C PHE A 2 -6.00 -23.84 10.58
N ASN A 3 -7.31 -23.68 10.80
CA ASN A 3 -8.30 -24.57 10.20
C ASN A 3 -8.55 -24.21 8.73
N THR A 4 -8.49 -25.20 7.85
CA THR A 4 -8.83 -25.05 6.42
C THR A 4 -10.27 -24.57 6.23
N THR A 5 -10.46 -23.47 5.51
CA THR A 5 -11.76 -23.06 4.94
C THR A 5 -11.78 -23.29 3.43
N THR A 6 -12.96 -23.62 2.90
CA THR A 6 -13.21 -23.94 1.48
C THR A 6 -14.49 -23.27 0.99
N GLY A 7 -14.77 -23.35 -0.32
CA GLY A 7 -15.92 -22.68 -0.92
C GLY A 7 -15.80 -21.15 -0.81
N TYR A 8 -16.85 -20.49 -0.31
CA TYR A 8 -16.87 -19.03 -0.14
C TYR A 8 -15.94 -18.52 0.97
N GLY A 9 -15.62 -19.34 1.98
CA GLY A 9 -14.76 -18.93 3.10
C GLY A 9 -15.37 -17.88 4.04
N TYR A 10 -16.69 -17.91 4.28
CA TYR A 10 -17.32 -17.07 5.31
C TYR A 10 -16.87 -17.46 6.73
N ASN A 11 -16.87 -16.49 7.65
CA ASN A 11 -16.59 -16.66 9.10
C ASN A 11 -15.25 -17.35 9.40
N ASP A 12 -14.21 -16.99 8.66
CA ASP A 12 -12.87 -17.56 8.82
C ASP A 12 -12.11 -16.89 9.98
N LEU A 13 -12.32 -17.42 11.18
CA LEU A 13 -11.62 -17.03 12.40
C LEU A 13 -10.08 -17.22 12.35
N GLY A 14 -9.54 -17.92 11.35
CA GLY A 14 -8.09 -17.99 11.14
C GLY A 14 -7.57 -16.72 10.50
N ARG A 15 -8.19 -16.39 9.37
CA ARG A 15 -7.96 -15.21 8.53
C ARG A 15 -8.25 -13.90 9.26
N GLU A 16 -9.39 -13.83 9.96
CA GLU A 16 -9.79 -12.62 10.71
C GLU A 16 -8.92 -12.35 11.94
N THR A 17 -8.36 -13.40 12.57
CA THR A 17 -7.37 -13.22 13.65
C THR A 17 -6.01 -12.84 13.08
N LEU A 18 -5.59 -13.42 11.96
CA LEU A 18 -4.35 -13.05 11.27
C LEU A 18 -4.34 -11.56 10.93
N GLU A 19 -5.42 -11.07 10.35
CA GLU A 19 -5.56 -9.65 9.98
C GLU A 19 -5.51 -8.74 11.21
N LYS A 20 -6.08 -9.16 12.35
CA LYS A 20 -5.95 -8.42 13.62
C LYS A 20 -4.52 -8.43 14.17
N VAL A 21 -3.79 -9.54 14.07
CA VAL A 21 -2.37 -9.61 14.47
C VAL A 21 -1.52 -8.68 13.59
N TYR A 22 -1.75 -8.63 12.29
CA TYR A 22 -1.06 -7.68 11.41
C TYR A 22 -1.45 -6.23 11.66
N ALA A 23 -2.72 -5.95 11.95
CA ALA A 23 -3.17 -4.61 12.33
C ALA A 23 -2.49 -4.12 13.62
N ASP A 24 -2.44 -4.98 14.65
CA ASP A 24 -1.80 -4.74 15.95
C ASP A 24 -0.28 -4.52 15.83
N VAL A 25 0.44 -5.44 15.16
CA VAL A 25 1.92 -5.40 14.99
C VAL A 25 2.41 -4.16 14.24
N PHE A 26 1.59 -3.57 13.37
CA PHE A 26 1.92 -2.34 12.65
C PHE A 26 1.13 -1.12 13.15
N HIS A 27 0.44 -1.21 14.29
CA HIS A 27 -0.32 -0.11 14.91
C HIS A 27 -1.31 0.59 13.95
N THR A 28 -2.16 -0.22 13.29
CA THR A 28 -3.16 0.24 12.31
C THR A 28 -4.57 -0.20 12.68
N GLU A 29 -5.59 0.52 12.18
CA GLU A 29 -7.00 0.20 12.49
C GLU A 29 -7.46 -1.14 11.89
N ASP A 30 -7.01 -1.47 10.67
CA ASP A 30 -7.33 -2.73 10.01
C ASP A 30 -6.23 -3.13 9.01
N ALA A 31 -6.15 -4.44 8.73
CA ALA A 31 -5.25 -5.03 7.74
C ALA A 31 -5.99 -5.98 6.80
N LEU A 32 -5.50 -6.10 5.56
CA LEU A 32 -6.00 -7.07 4.58
C LEU A 32 -4.84 -7.98 4.17
N VAL A 33 -4.91 -9.24 4.62
CA VAL A 33 -3.81 -10.20 4.53
C VAL A 33 -4.37 -11.49 3.94
N ARG A 34 -4.23 -11.64 2.62
CA ARG A 34 -4.99 -12.63 1.83
C ARG A 34 -4.10 -13.35 0.79
N PRO A 35 -4.15 -14.70 0.69
CA PRO A 35 -3.46 -15.44 -0.38
C PRO A 35 -4.01 -15.15 -1.78
N GLN A 36 -5.18 -14.51 -1.88
CA GLN A 36 -5.73 -13.97 -3.13
C GLN A 36 -4.90 -12.80 -3.71
N ILE A 37 -4.04 -12.16 -2.91
CA ILE A 37 -3.12 -11.12 -3.38
C ILE A 37 -1.85 -11.83 -3.89
N THR A 38 -1.56 -11.71 -5.19
CA THR A 38 -0.55 -12.55 -5.85
C THR A 38 0.87 -11.99 -5.82
N CYS A 39 1.03 -10.69 -6.11
CA CYS A 39 2.33 -9.99 -6.14
C CYS A 39 2.23 -8.58 -5.56
N GLY A 40 3.36 -7.92 -5.25
CA GLY A 40 3.37 -6.57 -4.66
C GLY A 40 2.90 -5.48 -5.62
N THR A 41 3.12 -5.70 -6.92
CA THR A 41 2.57 -4.83 -7.95
C THR A 41 1.04 -4.99 -8.04
N HIS A 42 0.49 -6.19 -7.82
CA HIS A 42 -0.95 -6.39 -7.61
C HIS A 42 -1.39 -5.73 -6.32
N ALA A 43 -0.64 -5.84 -5.21
CA ALA A 43 -0.98 -5.16 -3.96
C ALA A 43 -1.07 -3.64 -4.13
N LEU A 44 -0.06 -3.00 -4.73
CA LEU A 44 -0.07 -1.57 -5.02
C LEU A 44 -1.14 -1.17 -6.07
N ALA A 45 -1.36 -1.97 -7.11
CA ALA A 45 -2.42 -1.72 -8.09
C ALA A 45 -3.83 -1.78 -7.50
N LEU A 46 -4.07 -2.70 -6.57
CA LEU A 46 -5.33 -2.86 -5.87
C LEU A 46 -5.50 -1.77 -4.80
N ALA A 47 -4.46 -1.41 -4.04
CA ALA A 47 -4.44 -0.22 -3.17
C ALA A 47 -4.86 1.06 -3.91
N LEU A 48 -4.21 1.33 -5.04
CA LEU A 48 -4.44 2.52 -5.85
C LEU A 48 -5.82 2.48 -6.52
N SER A 49 -6.17 1.42 -7.26
CA SER A 49 -7.47 1.33 -7.95
C SER A 49 -8.67 1.19 -7.01
N ALA A 50 -8.48 0.75 -5.77
CA ALA A 50 -9.53 0.76 -4.75
C ALA A 50 -9.84 2.16 -4.22
N ASN A 51 -8.85 3.06 -4.15
CA ASN A 51 -8.98 4.35 -3.48
C ASN A 51 -9.00 5.57 -4.43
N LEU A 52 -8.58 5.41 -5.69
CA LEU A 52 -8.69 6.41 -6.75
C LEU A 52 -9.95 6.19 -7.60
N ARG A 53 -10.53 7.27 -8.11
CA ARG A 53 -11.72 7.32 -8.98
C ARG A 53 -11.43 8.17 -10.23
N PRO A 54 -12.25 8.08 -11.29
CA PRO A 54 -12.06 8.91 -12.48
C PRO A 54 -11.97 10.40 -12.13
N ASN A 55 -10.98 11.09 -12.71
CA ASN A 55 -10.57 12.48 -12.46
C ASN A 55 -9.72 12.74 -11.19
N ASP A 56 -9.57 11.79 -10.26
CA ASP A 56 -8.62 11.92 -9.15
C ASP A 56 -7.18 11.96 -9.67
N LYS A 57 -6.29 12.63 -8.93
CA LYS A 57 -4.84 12.66 -9.18
C LYS A 57 -4.08 11.87 -8.12
N LEU A 58 -3.15 11.04 -8.59
CA LEU A 58 -2.09 10.39 -7.82
C LEU A 58 -0.79 11.21 -7.98
N VAL A 59 -0.12 11.53 -6.88
CA VAL A 59 1.19 12.22 -6.93
C VAL A 59 2.25 11.37 -6.22
N TYR A 60 3.29 10.94 -6.92
CA TYR A 60 4.44 10.27 -6.30
C TYR A 60 5.49 11.30 -5.87
N ILE A 61 5.82 11.38 -4.57
CA ILE A 61 6.72 12.40 -4.02
C ILE A 61 8.13 11.88 -3.69
N SER A 62 8.41 10.62 -4.02
CA SER A 62 9.71 9.98 -3.83
C SER A 62 10.47 9.75 -5.14
N GLY A 63 10.19 10.60 -6.13
CA GLY A 63 10.49 10.40 -7.54
C GLY A 63 9.76 9.23 -8.19
N LYS A 64 10.13 8.96 -9.45
CA LYS A 64 9.53 7.91 -10.28
C LYS A 64 9.45 6.55 -9.54
N PRO A 65 8.28 5.88 -9.52
CA PRO A 65 8.14 4.54 -8.94
C PRO A 65 8.82 3.47 -9.82
N TYR A 66 9.05 2.29 -9.22
CA TYR A 66 9.68 1.14 -9.88
C TYR A 66 8.90 0.60 -11.10
N ASP A 67 9.64 0.05 -12.06
CA ASP A 67 9.26 -0.17 -13.46
C ASP A 67 7.89 -0.82 -13.71
N THR A 68 7.48 -1.79 -12.88
CA THR A 68 6.20 -2.49 -13.08
C THR A 68 4.99 -1.67 -12.64
N LEU A 69 5.18 -0.65 -11.82
CA LEU A 69 4.12 0.28 -11.43
C LEU A 69 3.84 1.32 -12.52
N GLU A 70 4.76 1.51 -13.48
CA GLU A 70 4.55 2.38 -14.65
C GLU A 70 3.36 1.92 -15.50
N GLU A 71 3.18 0.62 -15.67
CA GLU A 71 2.04 0.03 -16.38
C GLU A 71 0.75 0.07 -15.55
N VAL A 72 0.85 -0.14 -14.24
CA VAL A 72 -0.30 -0.01 -13.31
C VAL A 72 -0.87 1.41 -13.36
N ILE A 73 0.00 2.41 -13.32
CA ILE A 73 -0.39 3.82 -13.34
C ILE A 73 -0.81 4.27 -14.76
N GLY A 74 -0.16 3.74 -15.79
CA GLY A 74 -0.34 4.16 -17.19
C GLY A 74 0.70 5.17 -17.67
N ILE A 75 1.84 5.30 -16.96
CA ILE A 75 3.04 6.03 -17.44
C ILE A 75 3.59 5.32 -18.69
N ARG A 76 3.64 3.98 -18.64
CA ARG A 76 3.73 3.12 -19.82
C ARG A 76 2.31 2.65 -20.17
N PRO A 77 1.80 2.89 -21.40
CA PRO A 77 0.47 2.44 -21.79
C PRO A 77 0.30 0.92 -21.61
N SER A 78 -0.72 0.52 -20.87
CA SER A 78 -1.05 -0.88 -20.61
C SER A 78 -2.54 -1.04 -20.27
N ASN A 79 -3.11 -2.18 -20.65
CA ASN A 79 -4.54 -2.48 -20.52
C ASN A 79 -4.94 -2.59 -19.04
N GLY A 80 -6.00 -1.89 -18.64
CA GLY A 80 -6.48 -1.83 -17.26
C GLY A 80 -5.68 -0.89 -16.34
N SER A 81 -4.80 -0.06 -16.91
CA SER A 81 -4.05 0.96 -16.16
C SER A 81 -4.96 2.05 -15.58
N LEU A 82 -4.52 2.71 -14.51
CA LEU A 82 -5.27 3.78 -13.85
C LEU A 82 -5.61 4.94 -14.83
N ALA A 83 -4.71 5.24 -15.77
CA ALA A 83 -4.93 6.23 -16.83
C ALA A 83 -6.13 5.92 -17.73
N GLU A 84 -6.41 4.65 -18.06
CA GLU A 84 -7.60 4.27 -18.85
C GLU A 84 -8.92 4.57 -18.12
N TYR A 85 -8.90 4.54 -16.79
CA TYR A 85 -10.03 4.93 -15.94
C TYR A 85 -10.07 6.45 -15.66
N GLY A 86 -9.26 7.25 -16.36
CA GLY A 86 -9.24 8.71 -16.21
C GLY A 86 -8.61 9.21 -14.92
N VAL A 87 -7.81 8.39 -14.23
CA VAL A 87 -6.99 8.82 -13.09
C VAL A 87 -5.75 9.55 -13.64
N LYS A 88 -5.41 10.69 -13.04
CA LYS A 88 -4.23 11.48 -13.41
C LYS A 88 -3.03 11.04 -12.59
N TYR A 89 -1.85 11.14 -13.17
CA TYR A 89 -0.57 10.93 -12.48
C TYR A 89 0.28 12.20 -12.57
N ASP A 90 1.01 12.49 -11.51
CA ASP A 90 2.13 13.44 -11.50
C ASP A 90 3.21 12.95 -10.52
N GLN A 91 4.40 13.56 -10.55
CA GLN A 91 5.47 13.25 -9.60
C GLN A 91 6.28 14.48 -9.19
N VAL A 92 6.90 14.37 -8.02
CA VAL A 92 8.00 15.21 -7.54
C VAL A 92 9.20 14.29 -7.36
N ASP A 93 10.27 14.58 -8.09
CA ASP A 93 11.55 13.90 -7.91
C ASP A 93 12.28 14.43 -6.67
N LEU A 94 13.08 13.56 -6.05
CA LEU A 94 13.87 13.93 -4.88
C LEU A 94 15.03 14.84 -5.28
N LEU A 95 15.44 15.72 -4.36
CA LEU A 95 16.59 16.60 -4.54
C LEU A 95 17.89 15.78 -4.72
N GLU A 96 18.95 16.38 -5.29
CA GLU A 96 20.21 15.68 -5.58
C GLU A 96 20.89 15.05 -4.35
N ASN A 97 20.60 15.56 -3.15
CA ASN A 97 21.05 15.01 -1.87
C ASN A 97 20.22 13.80 -1.37
N GLY A 98 19.15 13.43 -2.08
CA GLY A 98 18.23 12.36 -1.72
C GLY A 98 17.09 12.76 -0.78
N GLU A 99 16.91 14.06 -0.49
CA GLU A 99 15.82 14.58 0.35
C GLU A 99 14.56 14.91 -0.46
N PHE A 100 13.42 15.03 0.24
CA PHE A 100 12.15 15.46 -0.34
C PHE A 100 12.20 16.94 -0.76
N ASP A 101 11.78 17.25 -1.98
CA ASP A 101 11.52 18.63 -2.41
C ASP A 101 10.17 19.10 -1.85
N PHE A 102 10.21 19.71 -0.66
CA PHE A 102 9.03 20.23 0.01
C PHE A 102 8.34 21.40 -0.73
N GLU A 103 9.02 22.12 -1.63
CA GLU A 103 8.38 23.17 -2.42
C GLU A 103 7.70 22.59 -3.66
N GLY A 104 8.37 21.70 -4.40
CA GLY A 104 7.75 20.92 -5.48
C GLY A 104 6.53 20.11 -5.00
N ILE A 105 6.57 19.56 -3.78
CA ILE A 105 5.41 18.91 -3.14
C ILE A 105 4.24 19.89 -2.97
N LYS A 106 4.48 21.13 -2.52
CA LYS A 106 3.43 22.14 -2.37
C LYS A 106 2.84 22.57 -3.72
N GLU A 107 3.67 22.77 -4.74
CA GLU A 107 3.22 23.18 -6.07
C GLU A 107 2.38 22.09 -6.77
N LYS A 108 2.74 20.81 -6.58
CA LYS A 108 2.04 19.68 -7.18
C LYS A 108 0.76 19.30 -6.44
N ILE A 109 0.68 19.52 -5.13
CA ILE A 109 -0.52 19.24 -4.34
C ILE A 109 -1.63 20.24 -4.67
N THR A 110 -2.56 19.75 -5.49
CA THR A 110 -3.69 20.48 -6.04
C THR A 110 -5.01 19.83 -5.56
N ASN A 111 -6.13 20.54 -5.66
CA ASN A 111 -7.41 20.08 -5.06
C ASN A 111 -7.97 18.77 -5.63
N ASP A 112 -7.47 18.29 -6.77
CA ASP A 112 -7.79 16.97 -7.34
C ASP A 112 -6.84 15.85 -6.88
N VAL A 113 -5.80 16.15 -6.09
CA VAL A 113 -4.92 15.13 -5.49
C VAL A 113 -5.67 14.36 -4.43
N LYS A 114 -5.83 13.06 -4.68
CA LYS A 114 -6.52 12.14 -3.77
C LYS A 114 -5.57 11.24 -2.99
N VAL A 115 -4.51 10.79 -3.66
CA VAL A 115 -3.48 9.90 -3.09
C VAL A 115 -2.08 10.48 -3.35
N VAL A 116 -1.24 10.49 -2.33
CA VAL A 116 0.21 10.74 -2.42
C VAL A 116 0.95 9.43 -2.19
N GLY A 117 1.86 9.08 -3.09
CA GLY A 117 2.68 7.86 -3.04
C GLY A 117 4.12 8.14 -2.59
N ILE A 118 4.62 7.30 -1.68
CA ILE A 118 6.00 7.32 -1.17
C ILE A 118 6.60 5.91 -1.30
N GLN A 119 7.75 5.77 -1.95
CA GLN A 119 8.48 4.51 -2.04
C GLN A 119 9.67 4.52 -1.07
N ARG A 120 9.55 3.81 0.07
CA ARG A 120 10.58 3.78 1.14
C ARG A 120 11.91 3.25 0.61
N SER A 121 11.86 2.03 0.04
CA SER A 121 13.02 1.39 -0.58
C SER A 121 13.44 2.13 -1.85
N LYS A 122 14.76 2.26 -2.05
CA LYS A 122 15.35 2.80 -3.28
C LYS A 122 15.09 1.92 -4.51
N GLY A 123 14.81 0.63 -4.34
CA GLY A 123 14.76 -0.34 -5.45
C GLY A 123 16.09 -0.35 -6.23
N TYR A 124 16.03 -0.04 -7.53
CA TYR A 124 17.20 0.13 -8.39
C TYR A 124 17.67 1.59 -8.54
N ALA A 125 16.98 2.57 -7.94
CA ALA A 125 17.36 3.97 -8.06
C ALA A 125 18.66 4.31 -7.31
N THR A 126 19.42 5.25 -7.86
CA THR A 126 20.73 5.72 -7.35
C THR A 126 20.59 6.68 -6.17
N ARG A 127 19.75 6.35 -5.19
CA ARG A 127 19.47 7.15 -3.98
C ARG A 127 19.56 6.31 -2.71
N PRO A 128 19.68 6.91 -1.51
CA PRO A 128 19.44 6.19 -0.26
C PRO A 128 18.01 5.65 -0.16
N THR A 129 17.84 4.60 0.65
CA THR A 129 16.53 4.21 1.20
C THR A 129 16.10 5.28 2.21
N LEU A 130 14.81 5.62 2.21
CA LEU A 130 14.26 6.63 3.12
C LEU A 130 14.01 6.00 4.50
N SER A 131 14.39 6.69 5.57
CA SER A 131 14.04 6.31 6.95
C SER A 131 12.59 6.68 7.26
N VAL A 132 12.01 6.03 8.28
CA VAL A 132 10.63 6.29 8.71
C VAL A 132 10.47 7.73 9.22
N GLU A 133 11.48 8.29 9.88
CA GLU A 133 11.49 9.70 10.29
C GLU A 133 11.30 10.67 9.11
N LYS A 134 12.04 10.48 8.00
CA LYS A 134 11.93 11.32 6.79
C LYS A 134 10.56 11.16 6.13
N ILE A 135 10.03 9.94 6.12
CA ILE A 135 8.68 9.65 5.63
C ILE A 135 7.64 10.38 6.48
N GLY A 136 7.82 10.43 7.80
CA GLY A 136 6.99 11.23 8.71
C GLY A 136 7.02 12.73 8.44
N GLN A 137 8.20 13.30 8.14
CA GLN A 137 8.34 14.70 7.75
C GLN A 137 7.58 14.99 6.44
N ALA A 138 7.69 14.11 5.44
CA ALA A 138 6.94 14.21 4.18
C ALA A 138 5.42 14.07 4.37
N ILE A 139 4.97 13.08 5.15
CA ILE A 139 3.56 12.92 5.54
C ILE A 139 3.03 14.20 6.18
N LYS A 140 3.75 14.76 7.15
CA LYS A 140 3.35 15.98 7.86
C LYS A 140 3.16 17.16 6.91
N ALA A 141 4.12 17.40 6.01
CA ALA A 141 4.00 18.47 5.00
C ALA A 141 2.78 18.28 4.08
N VAL A 142 2.52 17.05 3.61
CA VAL A 142 1.33 16.73 2.79
C VAL A 142 0.03 16.99 3.56
N LYS A 143 -0.02 16.59 4.85
CA LYS A 143 -1.20 16.77 5.72
C LYS A 143 -1.43 18.23 6.13
N GLU A 144 -0.38 19.03 6.26
CA GLU A 144 -0.47 20.48 6.50
C GLU A 144 -1.08 21.23 5.31
N ILE A 145 -0.84 20.77 4.08
CA ILE A 145 -1.48 21.33 2.87
C ILE A 145 -2.95 20.86 2.78
N ASN A 146 -3.21 19.56 2.93
CA ASN A 146 -4.58 19.04 2.95
C ASN A 146 -4.67 17.71 3.75
N PRO A 147 -5.33 17.69 4.93
CA PRO A 147 -5.39 16.49 5.77
C PRO A 147 -6.21 15.34 5.17
N ASN A 148 -7.03 15.62 4.15
CA ASN A 148 -7.91 14.66 3.48
C ASN A 148 -7.23 13.85 2.37
N ILE A 149 -6.00 14.21 1.98
CA ILE A 149 -5.17 13.42 1.07
C ILE A 149 -4.81 12.10 1.75
N ILE A 150 -4.93 10.99 1.04
CA ILE A 150 -4.45 9.68 1.47
C ILE A 150 -2.95 9.62 1.21
N VAL A 151 -2.12 9.39 2.24
CA VAL A 151 -0.69 9.11 2.05
C VAL A 151 -0.46 7.60 2.08
N MET A 152 0.10 7.08 0.99
CA MET A 152 0.44 5.68 0.78
C MET A 152 1.95 5.49 0.77
N VAL A 153 2.42 4.53 1.58
CA VAL A 153 3.82 4.13 1.60
C VAL A 153 3.97 2.71 1.06
N ASP A 154 4.71 2.55 -0.04
CA ASP A 154 5.29 1.26 -0.41
C ASP A 154 6.44 0.97 0.55
N ASN A 155 6.20 -0.01 1.42
CA ASN A 155 7.08 -0.40 2.51
C ASN A 155 7.92 -1.64 2.18
N CYS A 156 7.87 -2.15 0.94
CA CYS A 156 8.64 -3.33 0.53
C CYS A 156 10.13 -3.19 0.90
N TYR A 157 10.67 -4.17 1.62
CA TYR A 157 12.02 -4.21 2.19
C TYR A 157 12.28 -3.24 3.36
N GLY A 158 11.27 -2.55 3.87
CA GLY A 158 11.29 -1.72 5.07
C GLY A 158 10.77 -2.43 6.33
N GLU A 159 10.07 -3.55 6.14
CA GLU A 159 9.37 -4.26 7.22
C GLU A 159 10.34 -4.79 8.29
N PHE A 160 10.11 -4.41 9.55
CA PHE A 160 10.92 -4.79 10.72
C PHE A 160 12.40 -4.37 10.66
N VAL A 161 12.69 -3.22 10.04
CA VAL A 161 14.05 -2.67 9.85
C VAL A 161 14.39 -1.56 10.84
N GLU A 162 13.37 -0.81 11.25
CA GLU A 162 13.40 0.25 12.26
C GLU A 162 12.39 -0.16 13.36
N GLU A 163 12.53 0.36 14.59
CA GLU A 163 11.58 0.04 15.69
C GLU A 163 10.19 0.68 15.50
N ILE A 164 10.07 1.54 14.49
CA ILE A 164 8.85 2.22 14.04
C ILE A 164 8.60 1.93 12.56
N GLU A 165 7.34 1.97 12.16
CA GLU A 165 6.89 1.77 10.78
C GLU A 165 6.14 3.03 10.27
N PRO A 166 5.87 3.15 8.94
CA PRO A 166 5.24 4.34 8.38
C PRO A 166 3.86 4.72 8.97
N SER A 167 3.16 3.79 9.62
CA SER A 167 1.91 4.00 10.35
C SER A 167 2.07 4.90 11.57
N ASP A 168 3.13 4.66 12.35
CA ASP A 168 3.44 5.41 13.59
C ASP A 168 3.69 6.89 13.30
N VAL A 169 4.22 7.19 12.12
CA VAL A 169 4.47 8.55 11.62
C VAL A 169 3.33 9.10 10.73
N GLY A 170 2.16 8.46 10.75
CA GLY A 170 0.91 9.01 10.23
C GLY A 170 0.56 8.67 8.78
N ALA A 171 1.15 7.64 8.17
CA ALA A 171 0.68 7.15 6.88
C ALA A 171 -0.77 6.64 7.02
N ASP A 172 -1.65 7.00 6.08
CA ASP A 172 -2.98 6.40 6.04
C ASP A 172 -2.88 4.94 5.58
N MET A 173 -2.00 4.66 4.60
CA MET A 173 -1.82 3.36 3.97
C MET A 173 -0.37 2.91 3.96
N ILE A 174 -0.16 1.62 4.26
CA ILE A 174 1.08 0.89 3.99
C ILE A 174 0.76 -0.31 3.11
N VAL A 175 1.60 -0.55 2.10
CA VAL A 175 1.56 -1.77 1.28
C VAL A 175 2.93 -2.45 1.36
N GLY A 176 2.95 -3.74 1.71
CA GLY A 176 4.18 -4.47 2.05
C GLY A 176 4.25 -5.91 1.54
N SER A 177 5.41 -6.54 1.74
CA SER A 177 5.79 -7.84 1.17
C SER A 177 6.54 -8.74 2.15
N LEU A 178 5.86 -9.80 2.60
CA LEU A 178 6.47 -10.80 3.47
C LEU A 178 7.51 -11.67 2.74
N ASN A 179 7.38 -11.85 1.41
CA ASN A 179 8.29 -12.64 0.59
C ASN A 179 9.62 -11.90 0.24
N LYS A 180 9.91 -10.76 0.89
CA LYS A 180 11.05 -9.88 0.54
C LYS A 180 12.08 -9.66 1.64
N LYS A 181 11.72 -9.76 2.93
CA LYS A 181 12.66 -9.48 4.03
C LYS A 181 12.38 -10.21 5.34
N SER A 182 11.11 -10.41 5.70
CA SER A 182 10.72 -11.25 6.85
C SER A 182 11.32 -12.66 6.70
N GLY A 183 11.97 -13.18 7.75
CA GLY A 183 12.80 -14.40 7.67
C GLY A 183 12.07 -15.72 7.41
N TRP A 184 10.78 -15.68 7.09
CA TRP A 184 9.90 -16.85 7.00
C TRP A 184 10.01 -17.55 5.63
N ARG A 185 11.05 -18.36 5.43
CA ARG A 185 11.25 -19.12 4.18
C ARG A 185 10.16 -20.16 3.86
N ALA A 186 9.14 -20.30 4.70
CA ALA A 186 7.93 -21.09 4.47
C ALA A 186 6.74 -20.28 3.89
N CYS A 187 6.91 -18.97 3.67
CA CYS A 187 5.87 -18.03 3.21
C CYS A 187 5.91 -17.81 1.68
N SER A 188 5.28 -18.68 0.89
CA SER A 188 5.45 -18.65 -0.57
C SER A 188 4.72 -17.53 -1.36
N TYR A 189 3.62 -16.94 -0.87
CA TYR A 189 2.69 -16.15 -1.71
C TYR A 189 2.04 -14.95 -1.00
N TRP A 190 2.77 -13.84 -0.76
CA TRP A 190 2.38 -12.94 0.33
C TRP A 190 2.66 -11.43 0.28
N TRP A 191 1.61 -10.69 0.65
CA TRP A 191 1.51 -9.23 0.64
C TRP A 191 0.51 -8.77 1.69
N ILE A 192 0.73 -7.56 2.22
CA ILE A 192 -0.03 -6.97 3.33
C ILE A 192 -0.56 -5.61 2.89
N TYR A 193 -1.82 -5.31 3.20
CA TYR A 193 -2.25 -3.92 3.42
C TYR A 193 -2.38 -3.69 4.92
N LEU A 194 -1.87 -2.55 5.39
CA LEU A 194 -2.00 -2.08 6.76
C LEU A 194 -2.49 -0.65 6.68
N TRP A 195 -3.50 -0.28 7.46
CA TRP A 195 -4.18 0.98 7.18
C TRP A 195 -4.80 1.65 8.43
N ASN A 196 -4.54 2.94 8.59
CA ASN A 196 -4.81 3.72 9.81
C ASN A 196 -6.24 4.36 9.88
N LYS A 197 -7.09 4.02 8.91
CA LYS A 197 -8.53 4.40 8.73
C LYS A 197 -9.34 3.33 7.97
N ASN A 198 -10.03 2.42 8.67
CA ASN A 198 -10.83 1.27 8.20
C ASN A 198 -11.36 1.33 6.74
N LYS A 199 -12.06 2.43 6.40
CA LYS A 199 -12.76 2.68 5.11
C LYS A 199 -11.97 2.34 3.84
N CYS A 200 -10.65 2.43 3.89
CA CYS A 200 -9.84 2.19 2.71
C CYS A 200 -9.32 0.74 2.58
N ILE A 201 -9.26 -0.02 3.67
CA ILE A 201 -9.19 -1.49 3.60
C ILE A 201 -10.53 -2.04 3.12
N GLU A 202 -11.63 -1.48 3.59
CA GLU A 202 -12.97 -1.77 3.08
C GLU A 202 -13.02 -1.58 1.54
N ASN A 203 -12.58 -0.42 1.02
CA ASN A 203 -12.41 -0.20 -0.42
C ASN A 203 -11.55 -1.28 -1.10
N CYS A 204 -10.37 -1.60 -0.55
CA CYS A 204 -9.47 -2.64 -1.08
C CYS A 204 -10.15 -4.01 -1.10
N SER A 205 -10.93 -4.35 -0.08
CA SER A 205 -11.66 -5.62 -0.01
C SER A 205 -12.71 -5.74 -1.12
N TYR A 206 -13.50 -4.68 -1.37
CA TYR A 206 -14.49 -4.66 -2.45
C TYR A 206 -13.87 -4.69 -3.85
N ARG A 207 -12.64 -4.17 -4.01
CA ARG A 207 -11.89 -4.23 -5.27
C ARG A 207 -11.13 -5.54 -5.47
N LEU A 208 -10.80 -6.26 -4.38
CA LEU A 208 -10.21 -7.60 -4.42
C LEU A 208 -11.24 -8.70 -4.73
N THR A 209 -12.47 -8.56 -4.20
CA THR A 209 -13.53 -9.56 -4.36
C THR A 209 -14.63 -9.05 -5.29
N THR A 210 -15.61 -8.30 -4.76
CA THR A 210 -16.63 -7.56 -5.48
C THR A 210 -17.35 -6.61 -4.50
N PRO A 211 -17.91 -5.47 -4.95
CA PRO A 211 -18.82 -4.66 -4.14
C PRO A 211 -19.94 -5.52 -3.52
N GLY A 212 -20.16 -5.35 -2.22
CA GLY A 212 -21.16 -6.09 -1.46
C GLY A 212 -20.71 -7.41 -0.84
N LEU A 213 -19.57 -8.00 -1.23
CA LEU A 213 -18.95 -9.14 -0.52
C LEU A 213 -17.70 -8.74 0.28
N GLY A 214 -16.89 -7.84 -0.28
CA GLY A 214 -15.76 -7.21 0.42
C GLY A 214 -14.83 -8.20 1.11
N LYS A 215 -14.69 -8.05 2.43
CA LYS A 215 -13.73 -8.78 3.28
C LYS A 215 -14.23 -10.15 3.78
N GLU A 216 -15.54 -10.41 3.69
CA GLU A 216 -16.20 -11.59 4.28
C GLU A 216 -15.82 -12.90 3.58
N VAL A 217 -15.66 -12.85 2.26
CA VAL A 217 -15.35 -14.00 1.41
C VAL A 217 -13.84 -14.15 1.14
N GLY A 218 -13.46 -15.34 0.70
CA GLY A 218 -12.09 -15.72 0.42
C GLY A 218 -11.67 -16.86 1.34
N ALA A 219 -11.81 -18.09 0.83
CA ALA A 219 -11.34 -19.29 1.49
C ALA A 219 -9.81 -19.30 1.65
N ASN A 220 -9.35 -19.84 2.77
CA ASN A 220 -7.92 -19.91 3.10
C ASN A 220 -7.23 -21.15 2.52
N LEU A 221 -7.98 -22.16 2.06
CA LEU A 221 -7.49 -23.39 1.43
C LEU A 221 -6.40 -24.15 2.20
N GLY A 222 -6.29 -23.93 3.52
CA GLY A 222 -5.34 -24.60 4.40
C GLY A 222 -3.96 -23.94 4.49
N VAL A 223 -3.68 -22.87 3.73
CA VAL A 223 -2.39 -22.15 3.82
C VAL A 223 -2.24 -21.28 5.08
N MET A 224 -3.20 -21.30 6.00
CA MET A 224 -3.12 -20.61 7.31
C MET A 224 -1.92 -21.05 8.17
N SER A 225 -1.36 -22.23 7.96
CA SER A 225 -0.14 -22.68 8.65
C SER A 225 1.15 -22.05 8.12
N SER A 226 1.13 -21.43 6.95
CA SER A 226 2.19 -20.51 6.53
C SER A 226 2.03 -19.12 7.17
N PHE A 227 0.89 -18.82 7.80
CA PHE A 227 0.50 -17.45 8.18
C PHE A 227 0.87 -17.01 9.61
N TYR A 228 1.42 -17.90 10.41
CA TYR A 228 1.93 -17.65 11.76
C TYR A 228 3.29 -18.33 11.91
#